data_AF-A0A6B2FZU6-F1
#
_entry.id   AF-A0A6B2FZU6-F1
#
_cell.length_a   1.000
_cell.length_b   1.000
_cell.length_c   1.000
_cell.angle_alpha   90.00
_cell.angle_beta   90.00
_cell.angle_gamma   90.00
#
_symmetry.space_group_name_H-M   'P 1'
#
loop_
_entity.id
_entity.type
_entity.pdbx_description
1 polymer ?
#
loop_
_entity_poly.entity_id
_entity_poly.type
_entity_poly.pdbx_seq_one_letter_code
_entity_poly.pdbx_strand_id
1 'polypeptide(L)'
;HVRFDLIKKKPIWHPKVKMYSVYDKDFGTLLGYFYLDLYMRPGKYNGVACFPIQCALTDTVQFSFTQAALMANFPKNKFKKRSLLTHDAVISYFHEFGHLMHQMTCKIRYTIFDGLSTEKDFVEAPSQILENMVWDPEVIKKLSCHHQTKEKMSDELIANLCLSRNANSSLYYSGQIALSMFDFKIHTSPDINLFDIYKQCSEIFLLITPSSGTNFAASFRHVCSGYEAQYYGYLWSEIIACDIYSSLFKADNVFKPETGSMYRKYILEPGSTKNGDELFQNLM
;
A
#
# COMPACT_ATOMS: atom_id res chain seq x y z
N HIS A 1 13.28 -3.84 13.63
CA HIS A 1 12.58 -5.12 13.88
C HIS A 1 11.27 -4.88 14.62
N VAL A 2 10.25 -5.69 14.35
CA VAL A 2 8.98 -5.77 15.08
C VAL A 2 8.58 -7.24 15.23
N ARG A 3 7.81 -7.61 16.26
CA ARG A 3 7.21 -8.94 16.42
C ARG A 3 5.69 -8.86 16.31
N PHE A 4 5.10 -9.78 15.57
CA PHE A 4 3.65 -9.92 15.45
C PHE A 4 3.19 -11.20 16.16
N ASP A 5 2.36 -11.04 17.19
CA ASP A 5 1.80 -12.18 17.93
C ASP A 5 0.30 -12.32 17.63
N LEU A 6 -0.10 -13.50 17.15
CA LEU A 6 -1.51 -13.78 16.85
C LEU A 6 -2.34 -13.88 18.13
N ILE A 7 -3.42 -13.11 18.19
CA ILE A 7 -4.36 -13.10 19.30
C ILE A 7 -5.55 -14.03 18.98
N LYS A 8 -5.77 -15.04 19.83
CA LYS A 8 -6.77 -16.09 19.59
C LYS A 8 -8.21 -15.75 20.01
N LYS A 9 -8.42 -14.87 21.01
CA LYS A 9 -9.76 -14.53 21.55
C LYS A 9 -9.81 -13.08 22.00
N LYS A 10 -10.52 -12.22 21.25
CA LYS A 10 -10.79 -10.79 21.52
C LYS A 10 -12.02 -10.36 20.70
N PRO A 11 -12.62 -9.18 20.96
CA PRO A 11 -13.71 -8.69 20.11
C PRO A 11 -13.19 -8.50 18.68
N ILE A 12 -13.72 -9.32 17.76
CA ILE A 12 -13.52 -9.20 16.32
C ILE A 12 -14.89 -9.09 15.67
N TRP A 13 -15.04 -8.24 14.65
CA TRP A 13 -16.35 -8.01 14.00
C TRP A 13 -16.81 -9.18 13.13
N HIS A 14 -15.91 -10.13 12.80
CA HIS A 14 -16.25 -11.28 11.99
C HIS A 14 -15.32 -12.47 12.29
N PRO A 15 -15.81 -13.74 12.34
CA PRO A 15 -15.03 -14.91 12.76
C PRO A 15 -13.76 -15.22 11.93
N LYS A 16 -13.67 -14.68 10.71
CA LYS A 16 -12.49 -14.85 9.84
C LYS A 16 -11.44 -13.76 9.98
N VAL A 17 -11.72 -12.71 10.77
CA VAL A 17 -10.76 -11.65 11.05
C VAL A 17 -9.72 -12.20 12.00
N LYS A 18 -8.45 -11.93 11.71
CA LYS A 18 -7.34 -12.24 12.61
C LYS A 18 -6.85 -10.96 13.24
N MET A 19 -6.56 -11.00 14.53
CA MET A 19 -6.00 -9.88 15.27
C MET A 19 -4.57 -10.21 15.69
N TYR A 20 -3.66 -9.26 15.58
CA TYR A 20 -2.27 -9.38 15.97
C TYR A 20 -1.90 -8.25 16.92
N SER A 21 -1.07 -8.54 17.92
CA SER A 21 -0.32 -7.52 18.68
C SER A 21 1.04 -7.28 18.04
N VAL A 22 1.45 -6.02 18.00
CA VAL A 22 2.74 -5.58 17.45
C VAL A 22 3.63 -5.10 18.57
N TYR A 23 4.81 -5.70 18.70
CA TYR A 23 5.83 -5.29 19.66
C TYR A 23 7.05 -4.72 18.93
N ASP A 24 7.70 -3.73 19.54
CA ASP A 24 8.92 -3.11 19.02
C ASP A 24 10.13 -4.08 19.09
N LYS A 25 11.31 -3.61 18.66
CA LYS A 25 12.59 -4.33 18.58
C LYS A 25 13.07 -4.89 19.91
N ASP A 26 12.67 -4.27 21.03
CA ASP A 26 12.97 -4.73 22.38
C ASP A 26 12.04 -5.89 22.81
N PHE A 27 11.01 -6.17 22.00
CA PHE A 27 9.95 -7.14 22.22
C PHE A 27 9.17 -6.97 23.54
N GLY A 28 9.37 -5.84 24.22
CA GLY A 28 8.72 -5.44 25.46
C GLY A 28 7.76 -4.28 25.27
N THR A 29 8.04 -3.38 24.31
CA THR A 29 7.18 -2.22 24.03
C THR A 29 6.06 -2.61 23.07
N LEU A 30 4.81 -2.57 23.54
CA LEU A 30 3.62 -2.75 22.70
C LEU A 30 3.40 -1.50 21.85
N LEU A 31 3.46 -1.63 20.53
CA LEU A 31 3.18 -0.56 19.57
C LEU A 31 1.67 -0.44 19.29
N GLY A 32 0.99 -1.59 19.17
CA GLY A 32 -0.40 -1.58 18.71
C GLY A 32 -0.99 -2.94 18.44
N TYR A 33 -2.17 -2.91 17.85
CA TYR A 33 -2.87 -4.07 17.33
C TYR A 33 -3.29 -3.84 15.89
N PHE A 34 -3.22 -4.87 15.06
CA PHE A 34 -3.85 -4.81 13.75
C PHE A 34 -4.77 -5.98 13.48
N TYR A 35 -5.69 -5.74 12.56
CA TYR A 35 -6.69 -6.71 12.12
C TYR A 35 -6.47 -7.05 10.65
N LEU A 36 -6.51 -8.33 10.30
CA LEU A 36 -6.51 -8.80 8.92
C LEU A 36 -7.90 -9.33 8.57
N ASP A 37 -8.61 -8.61 7.72
CA ASP A 37 -9.88 -9.04 7.14
C ASP A 37 -9.70 -9.30 5.65
N LEU A 38 -9.29 -10.52 5.29
CA LEU A 38 -8.74 -10.79 3.95
C LEU A 38 -9.72 -11.42 2.96
N TYR A 39 -10.91 -11.84 3.41
CA TYR A 39 -11.81 -12.63 2.58
C TYR A 39 -13.06 -11.84 2.18
N MET A 40 -13.45 -11.99 0.92
CA MET A 40 -14.69 -11.45 0.38
C MET A 40 -15.93 -12.02 1.09
N ARG A 41 -16.90 -11.15 1.36
CA ARG A 41 -18.26 -11.50 1.85
C ARG A 41 -19.27 -10.38 1.53
N PRO A 42 -20.57 -10.68 1.44
CA PRO A 42 -21.61 -9.65 1.26
C PRO A 42 -21.54 -8.56 2.32
N GLY A 43 -21.75 -7.30 1.91
CA GLY A 43 -21.77 -6.13 2.79
C GLY A 43 -20.40 -5.64 3.29
N LYS A 44 -19.29 -6.28 2.90
CA LYS A 44 -17.93 -5.81 3.21
C LYS A 44 -17.46 -4.79 2.17
N TYR A 45 -16.61 -3.85 2.59
CA TYR A 45 -15.80 -2.99 1.71
C TYR A 45 -15.22 -3.79 0.53
N ASN A 46 -15.45 -3.30 -0.69
CA ASN A 46 -14.95 -3.88 -1.92
C ASN A 46 -13.67 -3.16 -2.38
N GLY A 47 -12.52 -3.68 -1.95
CA GLY A 47 -11.19 -3.25 -2.36
C GLY A 47 -10.10 -3.92 -1.53
N VAL A 48 -8.89 -3.40 -1.63
CA VAL A 48 -7.80 -3.62 -0.66
C VAL A 48 -7.53 -2.23 -0.06
N ALA A 49 -7.46 -2.13 1.27
CA ALA A 49 -7.23 -0.86 1.96
C ALA A 49 -6.80 -1.10 3.42
N CYS A 50 -5.95 -0.23 3.93
CA CYS A 50 -5.64 -0.08 5.34
C CYS A 50 -6.50 1.04 5.96
N PHE A 51 -7.21 0.71 7.04
CA PHE A 51 -8.04 1.65 7.78
C PHE A 51 -7.45 1.88 9.18
N PRO A 52 -6.97 3.10 9.49
CA PRO A 52 -6.70 3.50 10.86
C PRO A 52 -7.99 3.44 11.70
N ILE A 53 -7.88 2.91 12.92
CA ILE A 53 -8.97 2.87 13.91
C ILE A 53 -8.63 3.77 15.09
N GLN A 54 -7.37 3.73 15.54
CA GLN A 54 -6.85 4.53 16.65
C GLN A 54 -5.36 4.78 16.44
N CYS A 55 -4.88 5.97 16.80
CA CYS A 55 -3.46 6.31 16.77
C CYS A 55 -2.88 6.36 18.19
N ALA A 56 -1.71 5.75 18.39
CA ALA A 56 -0.96 5.90 19.64
C ALA A 56 -0.40 7.33 19.76
N LEU A 57 -0.31 7.82 21.00
CA LEU A 57 0.33 9.10 21.31
C LEU A 57 1.51 8.84 22.26
N THR A 58 2.69 9.35 21.93
CA THR A 58 3.94 9.06 22.63
C THR A 58 4.23 10.00 23.81
N ASP A 59 3.48 11.10 23.94
CA ASP A 59 3.72 12.17 24.91
C ASP A 59 2.42 12.60 25.63
N THR A 60 1.58 11.62 25.98
CA THR A 60 0.34 11.84 26.74
C THR A 60 0.36 11.12 28.08
N VAL A 61 -0.26 11.74 29.09
CA VAL A 61 -0.42 11.17 30.45
C VAL A 61 -1.17 9.83 30.42
N GLN A 62 -1.94 9.57 29.36
CA GLN A 62 -2.67 8.33 29.14
C GLN A 62 -1.97 7.48 28.08
N PHE A 63 -1.75 6.20 28.40
CA PHE A 63 -1.19 5.22 27.47
C PHE A 63 -2.20 4.94 26.33
N SER A 64 -1.82 5.21 25.09
CA SER A 64 -2.57 4.86 23.88
C SER A 64 -1.73 3.94 22.99
N PHE A 65 -2.39 3.03 22.27
CA PHE A 65 -1.77 2.12 21.32
C PHE A 65 -2.44 2.26 19.95
N THR A 66 -1.71 2.00 18.87
CA THR A 66 -2.26 2.11 17.52
C THR A 66 -3.18 0.93 17.25
N GLN A 67 -4.31 1.17 16.60
CA GLN A 67 -5.18 0.15 16.02
C GLN A 67 -5.43 0.45 14.55
N ALA A 68 -5.28 -0.56 13.68
CA ALA A 68 -5.60 -0.43 12.27
C ALA A 68 -6.07 -1.76 11.67
N ALA A 69 -6.84 -1.71 10.58
CA ALA A 69 -7.36 -2.88 9.90
C ALA A 69 -6.93 -2.90 8.43
N LEU A 70 -6.23 -3.96 8.02
CA LEU A 70 -5.98 -4.26 6.62
C LEU A 70 -7.14 -5.12 6.11
N MET A 71 -7.93 -4.56 5.20
CA MET A 71 -9.02 -5.24 4.53
C MET A 71 -8.62 -5.59 3.09
N ALA A 72 -8.89 -6.83 2.68
CA ALA A 72 -8.71 -7.29 1.31
C ALA A 72 -9.87 -8.22 0.90
N ASN A 73 -10.04 -8.45 -0.40
CA ASN A 73 -11.08 -9.32 -0.94
C ASN A 73 -10.52 -10.52 -1.69
N PHE A 74 -9.57 -11.23 -1.09
CA PHE A 74 -9.02 -12.42 -1.72
C PHE A 74 -10.10 -13.47 -1.91
N PRO A 75 -10.15 -14.10 -3.10
CA PRO A 75 -11.20 -15.03 -3.44
C PRO A 75 -11.14 -16.23 -2.51
N LYS A 76 -12.29 -16.58 -1.94
CA LYS A 76 -12.39 -17.85 -1.21
C LYS A 76 -12.43 -18.97 -2.25
N ASN A 77 -11.36 -19.75 -2.36
CA ASN A 77 -11.40 -20.91 -3.25
C ASN A 77 -12.48 -21.89 -2.73
N LYS A 78 -13.54 -22.12 -3.51
CA LYS A 78 -14.66 -23.01 -3.14
C LYS A 78 -14.24 -24.49 -3.15
N PHE A 79 -13.22 -24.84 -3.94
CA PHE A 79 -12.80 -26.22 -4.18
C PHE A 79 -11.53 -26.61 -3.40
N LYS A 80 -10.69 -25.64 -3.02
CA LYS A 80 -9.48 -25.88 -2.22
C LYS A 80 -9.64 -25.30 -0.80
N LYS A 81 -9.18 -26.04 0.21
CA LYS A 81 -9.12 -25.58 1.63
C LYS A 81 -8.25 -24.32 1.86
N ARG A 82 -7.59 -23.77 0.82
CA ARG A 82 -6.66 -22.63 0.90
C ARG A 82 -6.86 -21.67 -0.29
N SER A 83 -6.73 -20.38 -0.03
CA SER A 83 -6.67 -19.33 -1.05
C SER A 83 -5.29 -19.31 -1.69
N LEU A 84 -5.22 -19.25 -3.02
CA LEU A 84 -4.00 -19.00 -3.77
C LEU A 84 -4.07 -17.55 -4.27
N LEU A 85 -2.98 -16.81 -4.14
CA LEU A 85 -2.91 -15.41 -4.56
C LEU A 85 -2.17 -15.32 -5.90
N THR A 86 -2.67 -14.48 -6.80
CA THR A 86 -1.89 -14.01 -7.96
C THR A 86 -0.77 -13.10 -7.47
N HIS A 87 0.22 -12.82 -8.32
CA HIS A 87 1.29 -11.90 -7.94
C HIS A 87 0.76 -10.48 -7.68
N ASP A 88 -0.17 -9.98 -8.49
CA ASP A 88 -0.83 -8.69 -8.26
C ASP A 88 -1.52 -8.62 -6.90
N ALA A 89 -2.17 -9.71 -6.47
CA ALA A 89 -2.78 -9.77 -5.15
C ALA A 89 -1.74 -9.75 -4.01
N VAL A 90 -0.52 -10.25 -4.24
CA VAL A 90 0.60 -10.12 -3.31
C VAL A 90 1.13 -8.68 -3.28
N ILE A 91 1.27 -8.03 -4.44
CA ILE A 91 1.64 -6.61 -4.55
C ILE A 91 0.65 -5.74 -3.76
N SER A 92 -0.66 -5.87 -4.03
CA SER A 92 -1.69 -5.11 -3.29
C SER A 92 -1.70 -5.43 -1.79
N TYR A 93 -1.40 -6.68 -1.39
CA TYR A 93 -1.24 -6.99 0.04
C TYR A 93 -0.09 -6.16 0.62
N PHE A 94 1.09 -6.22 0.00
CA PHE A 94 2.29 -5.56 0.50
C PHE A 94 2.16 -4.04 0.51
N HIS A 95 1.51 -3.47 -0.50
CA HIS A 95 1.14 -2.05 -0.52
C HIS A 95 0.37 -1.67 0.76
N GLU A 96 -0.77 -2.34 1.04
CA GLU A 96 -1.56 -2.02 2.22
C GLU A 96 -0.88 -2.37 3.54
N PHE A 97 0.01 -3.35 3.52
CA PHE A 97 0.84 -3.67 4.67
C PHE A 97 1.88 -2.56 4.93
N GLY A 98 2.30 -1.81 3.91
CA GLY A 98 3.14 -0.63 4.05
C GLY A 98 2.41 0.48 4.80
N HIS A 99 1.19 0.80 4.38
CA HIS A 99 0.29 1.71 5.11
C HIS A 99 0.07 1.27 6.56
N LEU A 100 -0.15 -0.03 6.76
CA LEU A 100 -0.31 -0.60 8.10
C LEU A 100 0.95 -0.42 8.95
N MET A 101 2.13 -0.67 8.40
CA MET A 101 3.40 -0.51 9.11
C MET A 101 3.70 0.95 9.40
N HIS A 102 3.35 1.88 8.49
CA HIS A 102 3.46 3.31 8.73
C HIS A 102 2.64 3.70 9.95
N GLN A 103 1.36 3.32 10.00
CA GLN A 103 0.49 3.54 11.15
C GLN A 103 1.03 2.91 12.45
N MET A 104 1.45 1.64 12.40
CA MET A 104 1.91 0.90 13.59
C MET A 104 3.21 1.44 14.18
N THR A 105 4.08 2.06 13.38
CA THR A 105 5.41 2.51 13.83
C THR A 105 5.51 4.01 14.02
N CYS A 106 4.49 4.76 13.63
CA CYS A 106 4.37 6.19 13.84
C CYS A 106 4.46 6.57 15.33
N LYS A 107 5.20 7.64 15.63
CA LYS A 107 5.47 8.16 16.97
C LYS A 107 5.13 9.65 17.03
N ILE A 108 3.87 9.94 17.32
CA ILE A 108 3.31 11.29 17.24
C ILE A 108 2.78 11.77 18.59
N ARG A 109 2.76 13.09 18.75
CA ARG A 109 2.12 13.75 19.90
C ARG A 109 0.67 14.16 19.63
N TYR A 110 0.34 14.47 18.38
CA TYR A 110 -0.99 14.92 17.98
C TYR A 110 -1.51 14.04 16.85
N THR A 111 -2.77 13.61 16.94
CA THR A 111 -3.38 12.67 15.98
C THR A 111 -3.49 13.22 14.57
N ILE A 112 -3.46 14.55 14.40
CA ILE A 112 -3.43 15.18 13.08
C ILE A 112 -2.16 14.86 12.28
N PHE A 113 -1.10 14.39 12.96
CA PHE A 113 0.18 14.08 12.34
C PHE A 113 0.38 12.59 12.09
N ASP A 114 -0.69 11.80 12.01
CA ASP A 114 -0.57 10.35 11.84
C ASP A 114 0.13 9.95 10.54
N GLY A 115 0.55 8.68 10.45
CA GLY A 115 1.32 8.19 9.31
C GLY A 115 0.59 8.27 7.97
N LEU A 116 -0.74 8.29 7.94
CA LEU A 116 -1.49 8.41 6.67
C LEU A 116 -1.98 9.83 6.41
N SER A 117 -1.57 10.79 7.26
CA SER A 117 -1.84 12.22 7.12
C SER A 117 -0.65 12.99 6.55
N THR A 118 0.31 12.31 5.91
CA THR A 118 1.35 12.98 5.10
C THR A 118 0.73 13.56 3.83
N GLU A 119 1.53 14.34 3.10
CA GLU A 119 1.13 14.91 1.82
C GLU A 119 0.67 13.82 0.86
N LYS A 120 -0.32 14.14 0.02
CA LYS A 120 -1.00 13.16 -0.85
C LYS A 120 -0.09 12.61 -1.95
N ASP A 121 0.94 13.36 -2.29
CA ASP A 121 2.01 12.95 -3.19
C ASP A 121 3.18 12.26 -2.47
N PHE A 122 3.13 12.10 -1.15
CA PHE A 122 4.12 11.33 -0.37
C PHE A 122 3.54 10.07 0.31
N VAL A 123 2.24 10.08 0.66
CA VAL A 123 1.60 9.04 1.49
C VAL A 123 1.71 7.64 0.90
N GLU A 124 1.81 7.51 -0.42
CA GLU A 124 1.95 6.22 -1.13
C GLU A 124 3.41 5.76 -1.25
N ALA A 125 4.40 6.61 -0.98
CA ALA A 125 5.80 6.21 -1.12
C ALA A 125 6.16 5.05 -0.16
N PRO A 126 5.76 5.07 1.13
CA PRO A 126 5.98 3.95 2.04
C PRO A 126 5.39 2.61 1.59
N SER A 127 4.19 2.63 1.00
CA SER A 127 3.51 1.43 0.49
C SER A 127 4.17 0.91 -0.79
N GLN A 128 4.51 1.79 -1.72
CA GLN A 128 5.16 1.45 -2.99
C GLN A 128 6.61 0.97 -2.84
N ILE A 129 7.31 1.31 -1.75
CA ILE A 129 8.60 0.68 -1.41
C ILE A 129 8.39 -0.82 -1.18
N LEU A 130 7.32 -1.22 -0.48
CA LEU A 130 7.02 -2.64 -0.24
C LEU A 130 6.54 -3.36 -1.50
N GLU A 131 5.88 -2.66 -2.44
CA GLU A 131 5.60 -3.22 -3.76
C GLU A 131 6.88 -3.57 -4.52
N ASN A 132 7.89 -2.71 -4.46
CA ASN A 132 9.19 -2.98 -5.07
C ASN A 132 9.85 -4.24 -4.46
N MET A 133 9.73 -4.44 -3.15
CA MET A 133 10.32 -5.60 -2.46
C MET A 133 9.74 -6.93 -2.95
N VAL A 134 8.46 -7.01 -3.33
CA VAL A 134 7.87 -8.28 -3.78
C VAL A 134 8.32 -8.69 -5.19
N TRP A 135 9.08 -7.84 -5.88
CA TRP A 135 9.78 -8.17 -7.11
C TRP A 135 11.23 -8.63 -6.90
N ASP A 136 11.72 -8.63 -5.66
CA ASP A 136 13.06 -9.14 -5.32
C ASP A 136 13.06 -10.69 -5.29
N PRO A 137 14.00 -11.36 -5.98
CA PRO A 137 14.05 -12.82 -6.04
C PRO A 137 14.10 -13.51 -4.66
N GLU A 138 14.87 -12.96 -3.72
CA GLU A 138 15.02 -13.55 -2.39
C GLU A 138 13.74 -13.37 -1.55
N VAL A 139 13.06 -12.23 -1.71
CA VAL A 139 11.73 -12.00 -1.12
C VAL A 139 10.71 -12.98 -1.68
N ILE A 140 10.61 -13.13 -3.01
CA ILE A 140 9.69 -14.07 -3.67
C ILE A 140 9.94 -15.50 -3.17
N LYS A 141 11.21 -15.91 -3.08
CA LYS A 141 11.59 -17.25 -2.61
C LYS A 141 11.17 -17.49 -1.14
N LYS A 142 11.24 -16.47 -0.28
CA LYS A 142 10.74 -16.56 1.09
C LYS A 142 9.21 -16.64 1.16
N LEU A 143 8.51 -15.84 0.37
CA LEU A 143 7.04 -15.75 0.38
C LEU A 143 6.34 -16.96 -0.25
N SER A 144 7.02 -17.66 -1.16
CA SER A 144 6.40 -18.72 -1.95
C SER A 144 6.70 -20.13 -1.43
N CYS A 145 5.72 -21.03 -1.61
CA CYS A 145 5.89 -22.48 -1.65
C CYS A 145 4.68 -23.12 -2.34
N HIS A 146 4.88 -24.27 -2.99
CA HIS A 146 3.79 -25.01 -3.59
C HIS A 146 2.82 -25.51 -2.50
N HIS A 147 1.52 -25.30 -2.70
CA HIS A 147 0.56 -25.48 -1.63
C HIS A 147 0.41 -26.94 -1.17
N GLN A 148 0.74 -27.92 -2.02
CA GLN A 148 0.72 -29.35 -1.72
C GLN A 148 2.09 -29.86 -1.30
N THR A 149 3.08 -29.76 -2.21
CA THR A 149 4.43 -30.35 -2.04
C THR A 149 5.32 -29.57 -1.09
N LYS A 150 4.98 -28.30 -0.78
CA LYS A 150 5.79 -27.37 0.03
C LYS A 150 7.14 -26.98 -0.57
N GLU A 151 7.42 -27.42 -1.77
CA GLU A 151 8.61 -27.03 -2.52
C GLU A 151 8.63 -25.53 -2.75
N LYS A 152 9.82 -24.94 -2.70
CA LYS A 152 10.01 -23.53 -3.03
C LYS A 152 9.82 -23.30 -4.53
N MET A 153 9.44 -22.09 -4.89
CA MET A 153 9.43 -21.69 -6.30
C MET A 153 10.85 -21.83 -6.87
N SER A 154 10.98 -22.37 -8.08
CA SER A 154 12.28 -22.54 -8.73
C SER A 154 12.87 -21.18 -9.10
N ASP A 155 14.20 -21.10 -9.10
CA ASP A 155 14.90 -19.85 -9.45
C ASP A 155 14.61 -19.42 -10.90
N GLU A 156 14.38 -20.37 -11.81
CA GLU A 156 13.94 -20.10 -13.18
C GLU A 156 12.55 -19.42 -13.23
N LEU A 157 11.57 -19.91 -12.45
CA LEU A 157 10.25 -19.32 -12.43
C LEU A 157 10.26 -17.94 -11.76
N ILE A 158 11.08 -17.75 -10.72
CA ILE A 158 11.30 -16.45 -10.09
C ILE A 158 11.90 -15.46 -11.10
N ALA A 159 12.94 -15.87 -11.83
CA ALA A 159 13.56 -15.03 -12.85
C ALA A 159 12.56 -14.63 -13.95
N ASN A 160 11.76 -15.58 -14.44
CA ASN A 160 10.71 -15.32 -15.43
C ASN A 160 9.62 -14.37 -14.89
N LEU A 161 9.24 -14.52 -13.62
CA LEU A 161 8.32 -13.59 -12.96
C LEU A 161 8.92 -12.19 -12.92
N CYS A 162 10.15 -12.03 -12.42
CA CYS A 162 10.81 -10.72 -12.35
C CYS A 162 10.98 -10.07 -13.73
N LEU A 163 11.29 -10.84 -14.78
CA LEU A 163 11.38 -10.35 -16.17
C LEU A 163 10.04 -9.81 -16.66
N SER A 164 8.92 -10.39 -16.22
CA SER A 164 7.58 -9.95 -16.62
C SER A 164 7.16 -8.59 -16.04
N ARG A 165 7.86 -8.08 -15.01
CA ARG A 165 7.53 -6.82 -14.32
C ARG A 165 7.32 -5.64 -15.28
N ASN A 166 8.15 -5.56 -16.33
CA ASN A 166 8.13 -4.44 -17.27
C ASN A 166 7.23 -4.70 -18.49
N ALA A 167 6.53 -5.83 -18.54
CA ALA A 167 5.59 -6.10 -19.62
C ALA A 167 4.46 -5.07 -19.59
N ASN A 168 4.27 -4.35 -20.70
CA ASN A 168 3.25 -3.30 -20.87
C ASN A 168 3.35 -2.12 -19.88
N SER A 169 4.52 -1.89 -19.26
CA SER A 169 4.69 -0.79 -18.29
C SER A 169 4.38 0.57 -18.90
N SER A 170 4.74 0.80 -20.18
CA SER A 170 4.39 2.03 -20.90
C SER A 170 2.88 2.28 -20.94
N LEU A 171 2.09 1.26 -21.28
CA LEU A 171 0.62 1.36 -21.33
C LEU A 171 0.04 1.58 -19.93
N TYR A 172 0.57 0.91 -18.92
CA TYR A 172 0.18 1.10 -17.53
C TYR A 172 0.40 2.55 -17.07
N TYR A 173 1.62 3.08 -17.24
CA TYR A 173 1.96 4.45 -16.85
C TYR A 173 1.19 5.49 -17.68
N SER A 174 1.02 5.27 -18.99
CA SER A 174 0.13 6.07 -19.82
C SER A 174 -1.29 6.13 -19.27
N GLY A 175 -1.82 5.01 -18.78
CA GLY A 175 -3.13 4.97 -18.13
C GLY A 175 -3.19 5.79 -16.84
N GLN A 176 -2.18 5.66 -15.97
CA GLN A 176 -2.08 6.45 -14.75
C GLN A 176 -1.99 7.96 -15.03
N ILE A 177 -1.23 8.35 -16.07
CA ILE A 177 -1.15 9.73 -16.54
C ILE A 177 -2.52 10.18 -17.08
N ALA A 178 -3.21 9.36 -17.87
CA ALA A 178 -4.55 9.67 -18.37
C ALA A 178 -5.54 9.96 -17.22
N LEU A 179 -5.51 9.15 -16.18
CA LEU A 179 -6.35 9.32 -14.98
C LEU A 179 -5.97 10.57 -14.18
N SER A 180 -4.68 10.82 -14.00
CA SER A 180 -4.17 12.03 -13.33
C SER A 180 -4.58 13.31 -14.06
N MET A 181 -4.46 13.31 -15.39
CA MET A 181 -4.88 14.43 -16.23
C MET A 181 -6.40 14.60 -16.27
N PHE A 182 -7.15 13.50 -16.26
CA PHE A 182 -8.60 13.54 -16.11
C PHE A 182 -8.99 14.21 -14.79
N ASP A 183 -8.41 13.75 -13.67
CA ASP A 183 -8.64 14.30 -12.33
C ASP A 183 -8.30 15.80 -12.26
N PHE A 184 -7.16 16.24 -12.78
CA PHE A 184 -6.85 17.67 -12.84
C PHE A 184 -7.86 18.47 -13.65
N LYS A 185 -8.24 18.00 -14.84
CA LYS A 185 -9.14 18.74 -15.73
C LYS A 185 -10.52 18.93 -15.10
N ILE A 186 -11.09 17.90 -14.47
CA ILE A 186 -12.42 18.02 -13.86
C ILE A 186 -12.43 18.95 -12.64
N HIS A 187 -11.30 19.14 -11.96
CA HIS A 187 -11.17 20.02 -10.79
C HIS A 187 -10.69 21.44 -11.12
N THR A 188 -10.34 21.73 -12.38
CA THR A 188 -9.86 23.05 -12.82
C THR A 188 -10.73 23.70 -13.89
N SER A 189 -11.59 22.92 -14.56
CA SER A 189 -12.45 23.42 -15.64
C SER A 189 -13.77 23.99 -15.10
N PRO A 190 -14.23 25.15 -15.59
CA PRO A 190 -15.49 25.76 -15.15
C PRO A 190 -16.74 25.04 -15.68
N ASP A 191 -16.67 24.48 -16.89
CA ASP A 191 -17.73 23.69 -17.52
C ASP A 191 -17.30 22.22 -17.62
N ILE A 192 -18.06 21.32 -16.98
CA ILE A 192 -17.64 19.92 -16.82
C ILE A 192 -18.55 18.99 -17.66
N ASN A 193 -18.00 18.47 -18.76
CA ASN A 193 -18.50 17.24 -19.37
C ASN A 193 -17.54 16.09 -19.04
N LEU A 194 -17.88 15.29 -18.03
CA LEU A 194 -17.01 14.22 -17.52
C LEU A 194 -16.65 13.19 -18.59
N PHE A 195 -17.60 12.82 -19.47
CA PHE A 195 -17.34 11.83 -20.50
C PHE A 195 -16.37 12.36 -21.55
N ASP A 196 -16.58 13.60 -22.03
CA ASP A 196 -15.71 14.20 -23.04
C ASP A 196 -14.29 14.43 -22.51
N ILE A 197 -14.16 14.86 -21.25
CA ILE A 197 -12.84 15.03 -20.62
C ILE A 197 -12.14 13.67 -20.50
N TYR A 198 -12.84 12.64 -20.02
CA TYR A 198 -12.26 11.28 -19.91
C TYR A 198 -11.87 10.71 -21.27
N LYS A 199 -12.73 10.90 -22.28
CA LYS A 199 -12.46 10.51 -23.67
C LYS A 199 -11.22 11.20 -24.21
N GLN A 200 -11.11 12.52 -24.07
CA GLN A 200 -9.93 13.27 -24.52
C GLN A 200 -8.65 12.78 -23.85
N CYS A 201 -8.67 12.59 -22.52
CA CYS A 201 -7.50 12.06 -21.81
C CYS A 201 -7.14 10.64 -22.28
N SER A 202 -8.13 9.77 -22.48
CA SER A 202 -7.91 8.41 -22.96
C SER A 202 -7.35 8.39 -24.39
N GLU A 203 -7.86 9.23 -25.29
CA GLU A 203 -7.37 9.30 -26.67
C GLU A 203 -5.94 9.85 -26.75
N ILE A 204 -5.59 10.84 -25.94
CA ILE A 204 -4.26 11.45 -25.93
C ILE A 204 -3.21 10.50 -25.32
N PHE A 205 -3.52 9.91 -24.16
CA PHE A 205 -2.52 9.19 -23.37
C PHE A 205 -2.56 7.67 -23.57
N LEU A 206 -3.75 7.09 -23.75
CA LEU A 206 -3.94 5.64 -23.94
C LEU A 206 -4.09 5.25 -25.41
N LEU A 207 -4.32 6.20 -26.32
CA LEU A 207 -4.64 5.95 -27.73
C LEU A 207 -5.89 5.06 -27.92
N ILE A 208 -6.82 5.12 -26.96
CA ILE A 208 -8.05 4.34 -26.94
C ILE A 208 -9.24 5.27 -26.75
N THR A 209 -10.25 5.12 -27.59
CA THR A 209 -11.54 5.79 -27.42
C THR A 209 -12.42 4.97 -26.47
N PRO A 210 -12.90 5.54 -25.34
CA PRO A 210 -13.86 4.86 -24.47
C PRO A 210 -15.17 4.55 -25.19
N SER A 211 -15.76 3.40 -24.87
CA SER A 211 -17.04 2.97 -25.45
C SER A 211 -18.16 3.98 -25.15
N SER A 212 -19.00 4.26 -26.14
CA SER A 212 -20.18 5.10 -25.98
C SER A 212 -21.15 4.52 -24.96
N GLY A 213 -21.84 5.39 -24.22
CA GLY A 213 -22.79 5.01 -23.18
C GLY A 213 -22.16 4.56 -21.85
N THR A 214 -20.83 4.54 -21.74
CA THR A 214 -20.13 4.30 -20.46
C THR A 214 -19.91 5.60 -19.69
N ASN A 215 -19.68 5.48 -18.38
CA ASN A 215 -19.29 6.62 -17.54
C ASN A 215 -18.27 6.17 -16.50
N PHE A 216 -16.99 6.14 -16.89
CA PHE A 216 -15.90 5.77 -15.98
C PHE A 216 -15.80 6.71 -14.78
N ALA A 217 -16.00 8.02 -14.99
CA ALA A 217 -15.91 9.04 -13.95
C ALA A 217 -16.84 8.74 -12.75
N ALA A 218 -18.06 8.25 -13.01
CA ALA A 218 -19.01 7.86 -11.97
C ALA A 218 -18.56 6.67 -11.11
N SER A 219 -17.58 5.89 -11.57
CA SER A 219 -17.00 4.76 -10.83
C SER A 219 -15.62 5.08 -10.23
N PHE A 220 -15.03 6.20 -10.60
CA PHE A 220 -13.66 6.55 -10.22
C PHE A 220 -13.63 7.34 -8.91
N ARG A 221 -13.81 6.62 -7.79
CA ARG A 221 -14.00 7.21 -6.45
C ARG A 221 -12.92 8.20 -6.00
N HIS A 222 -11.68 8.06 -6.48
CA HIS A 222 -10.55 8.92 -6.08
C HIS A 222 -10.84 10.41 -6.31
N VAL A 223 -11.63 10.74 -7.34
CA VAL A 223 -12.03 12.13 -7.65
C VAL A 223 -13.03 12.72 -6.67
N CYS A 224 -13.46 11.98 -5.63
CA CYS A 224 -14.40 12.46 -4.61
C CYS A 224 -14.23 11.73 -3.26
N SER A 225 -13.06 11.19 -2.97
CA SER A 225 -12.79 10.43 -1.74
C SER A 225 -11.48 10.80 -1.04
N GLY A 226 -11.06 12.06 -1.10
CA GLY A 226 -9.84 12.56 -0.45
C GLY A 226 -8.58 12.48 -1.31
N TYR A 227 -8.72 12.32 -2.63
CA TYR A 227 -7.64 12.39 -3.63
C TYR A 227 -8.01 13.36 -4.78
N GLU A 228 -8.98 14.25 -4.53
CA GLU A 228 -9.48 15.23 -5.50
C GLU A 228 -8.33 16.13 -5.99
N ALA A 229 -8.11 16.18 -7.31
CA ALA A 229 -7.00 16.90 -7.95
C ALA A 229 -5.60 16.44 -7.51
N GLN A 230 -5.48 15.24 -6.94
CA GLN A 230 -4.25 14.71 -6.34
C GLN A 230 -3.93 13.29 -6.80
N TYR A 231 -4.64 12.75 -7.80
CA TYR A 231 -4.38 11.39 -8.30
C TYR A 231 -2.97 11.21 -8.88
N TYR A 232 -2.33 12.29 -9.36
CA TYR A 232 -0.92 12.29 -9.78
C TYR A 232 0.03 11.83 -8.66
N GLY A 233 -0.38 11.98 -7.40
CA GLY A 233 0.39 11.61 -6.23
C GLY A 233 0.83 10.14 -6.22
N TYR A 234 0.06 9.23 -6.83
CA TYR A 234 0.47 7.83 -6.99
C TYR A 234 1.77 7.68 -7.79
N LEU A 235 1.89 8.37 -8.93
CA LEU A 235 3.11 8.31 -9.76
C LEU A 235 4.25 9.09 -9.13
N TRP A 236 3.95 10.22 -8.48
CA TRP A 236 4.97 11.01 -7.78
C TRP A 236 5.60 10.23 -6.62
N SER A 237 4.76 9.62 -5.78
CA SER A 237 5.20 8.71 -4.72
C SER A 237 5.98 7.51 -5.27
N GLU A 238 5.63 7.00 -6.45
CA GLU A 238 6.31 5.83 -7.01
C GLU A 238 7.76 6.15 -7.39
N ILE A 239 8.02 7.37 -7.88
CA ILE A 239 9.38 7.86 -8.14
C ILE A 239 10.19 7.87 -6.85
N ILE A 240 9.65 8.47 -5.78
CA ILE A 240 10.29 8.52 -4.46
C ILE A 240 10.57 7.10 -3.94
N ALA A 241 9.58 6.21 -4.05
CA ALA A 241 9.70 4.82 -3.63
C ALA A 241 10.77 4.06 -4.41
N CYS A 242 10.86 4.27 -5.73
CA CYS A 242 11.88 3.67 -6.57
C CYS A 242 13.29 4.16 -6.21
N ASP A 243 13.47 5.44 -5.94
CA ASP A 243 14.76 6.01 -5.52
C ASP A 243 15.22 5.44 -4.18
N ILE A 244 14.34 5.42 -3.18
CA ILE A 244 14.62 4.81 -1.87
C ILE A 244 14.93 3.33 -2.01
N TYR A 245 14.08 2.57 -2.72
CA TYR A 245 14.23 1.14 -2.88
C TYR A 245 15.54 0.78 -3.59
N SER A 246 15.81 1.42 -4.73
CA SER A 246 17.00 1.14 -5.53
C SER A 246 18.29 1.51 -4.81
N SER A 247 18.34 2.67 -4.17
CA SER A 247 19.55 3.21 -3.53
C SER A 247 19.88 2.54 -2.20
N LEU A 248 18.87 2.14 -1.42
CA LEU A 248 19.08 1.65 -0.05
C LEU A 248 18.82 0.15 0.12
N PHE A 249 17.73 -0.36 -0.44
CA PHE A 249 17.32 -1.75 -0.22
C PHE A 249 17.92 -2.70 -1.25
N LYS A 250 17.91 -2.33 -2.53
CA LYS A 250 18.41 -3.16 -3.63
C LYS A 250 19.93 -3.11 -3.78
N ALA A 251 20.55 -1.94 -3.56
CA ALA A 251 22.00 -1.76 -3.71
C ALA A 251 22.82 -2.57 -2.70
N ASP A 252 22.23 -2.93 -1.57
CA ASP A 252 22.88 -3.70 -0.51
C ASP A 252 22.21 -5.07 -0.34
N ASN A 253 21.31 -5.18 0.65
CA ASN A 253 20.54 -6.39 0.92
C ASN A 253 19.17 -5.98 1.44
N VAL A 254 18.12 -6.43 0.75
CA VAL A 254 16.71 -6.11 1.07
C VAL A 254 16.31 -6.50 2.50
N PHE A 255 17.02 -7.45 3.13
CA PHE A 255 16.79 -7.89 4.51
C PHE A 255 17.70 -7.24 5.55
N LYS A 256 18.55 -6.28 5.17
CA LYS A 256 19.50 -5.66 6.10
C LYS A 256 18.77 -4.89 7.21
N PRO A 257 18.93 -5.30 8.49
CA PRO A 257 18.25 -4.67 9.61
C PRO A 257 18.52 -3.18 9.76
N GLU A 258 19.73 -2.74 9.44
CA GLU A 258 20.16 -1.34 9.57
C GLU A 258 19.39 -0.46 8.59
N THR A 259 19.29 -0.87 7.31
CA THR A 259 18.51 -0.18 6.28
C THR A 259 17.04 -0.07 6.67
N GLY A 260 16.42 -1.18 7.11
CA GLY A 260 15.04 -1.16 7.58
C GLY A 260 14.82 -0.29 8.82
N SER A 261 15.83 -0.19 9.70
CA SER A 261 15.76 0.67 10.89
C SER A 261 15.90 2.15 10.54
N MET A 262 16.74 2.50 9.57
CA MET A 262 16.84 3.86 9.02
C MET A 262 15.52 4.27 8.36
N TYR A 263 15.00 3.45 7.46
CA TYR A 263 13.71 3.68 6.81
C TYR A 263 12.59 3.92 7.83
N ARG A 264 12.46 3.04 8.83
CA ARG A 264 11.48 3.22 9.91
C ARG A 264 11.68 4.54 10.64
N LYS A 265 12.92 4.87 11.05
CA LYS A 265 13.22 6.07 11.84
C LYS A 265 12.96 7.37 11.08
N TYR A 266 13.30 7.43 9.80
CA TYR A 266 13.29 8.67 9.02
C TYR A 266 12.01 8.86 8.21
N ILE A 267 11.31 7.79 7.83
CA ILE A 267 10.08 7.87 7.02
C ILE A 267 8.84 7.57 7.85
N LEU A 268 8.83 6.49 8.65
CA LEU A 268 7.60 6.01 9.29
C LEU A 268 7.33 6.60 10.67
N GLU A 269 8.36 6.66 11.52
CA GLU A 269 8.24 7.16 12.90
C GLU A 269 7.77 8.61 12.99
N PRO A 270 8.20 9.54 12.12
CA PRO A 270 7.75 10.93 12.20
C PRO A 270 6.27 11.14 11.86
N GLY A 271 5.62 10.21 11.14
CA GLY A 271 4.31 10.47 10.54
C GLY A 271 4.37 11.72 9.65
N SER A 272 3.39 12.61 9.79
CA SER A 272 3.39 13.91 9.11
C SER A 272 3.84 15.09 9.98
N THR A 273 4.69 14.83 10.98
CA THR A 273 5.30 15.91 11.80
C THR A 273 6.38 16.70 11.05
N LYS A 274 6.79 16.24 9.88
CA LYS A 274 7.73 16.89 8.96
C LYS A 274 7.19 16.76 7.55
N ASN A 275 7.65 17.64 6.67
CA ASN A 275 7.26 17.60 5.26
C ASN A 275 7.88 16.37 4.56
N GLY A 276 7.18 15.82 3.58
CA GLY A 276 7.61 14.63 2.82
C GLY A 276 8.98 14.78 2.15
N ASP A 277 9.31 15.98 1.64
CA ASP A 277 10.63 16.27 1.07
C ASP A 277 11.74 16.24 2.13
N GLU A 278 11.48 16.77 3.32
CA GLU A 278 12.41 16.70 4.46
C GLU A 278 12.59 15.26 4.95
N LEU A 279 11.52 14.45 4.98
CA LEU A 279 11.58 13.03 5.34
C LEU A 279 12.48 12.26 4.35
N PHE A 280 12.27 12.49 3.05
CA PHE A 280 13.09 11.91 1.99
C PHE A 280 14.56 12.32 2.11
N GLN A 281 14.85 13.62 2.21
CA GLN A 281 16.22 14.14 2.32
C GLN A 281 16.95 13.65 3.59
N ASN A 282 16.23 13.46 4.70
CA ASN A 282 16.84 12.95 5.93
C ASN A 282 17.20 11.46 5.85
N LEU A 283 16.55 10.68 4.97
CA LEU A 283 16.84 9.27 4.77
C LEU A 283 17.98 9.04 3.78
N MET A 284 18.00 9.79 2.69
CA MET A 284 18.91 9.63 1.54
C MET A 284 20.31 10.17 1.84
#